data_AF-A0AA37B4K0-F1
#
_entry.id   AF-A0AA37B4K0-F1
#
_cell.length_a   1.000
_cell.length_b   1.000
_cell.length_c   1.000
_cell.angle_alpha   90.00
_cell.angle_beta   90.00
_cell.angle_gamma   90.00
#
_symmetry.space_group_name_H-M   'P 1'
#
loop_
_entity.id
_entity.type
_entity.pdbx_description
1 polymer ?
#
loop_
_entity_poly.entity_id
_entity_poly.type
_entity_poly.pdbx_seq_one_letter_code
_entity_poly.pdbx_strand_id
1 'polypeptide(L)'
;MNFRFCNYIVYFSLVFSIPVFSSIKGGDALINEGSKEELSRASYFYNEGDFEEASAIYLNLIADNPSYYKAYYNLGVTLAGKGELSRAEEYLHQAKKISRDLNIDDAKVYNALGWVKFKQLEYEEAEENFKYGLNISSNDEQLLKRLYSNLGALYYVLGDLPTAKKYLSIAVNDYKSDGSKDLLEEVNELKKKQLHRVAKQTIELSIEDGNYIGQKVWLNEGGGKLDSLVNWNSGESHASVGIGHFIWYPKDKKGPFKETFPSLLSYFEENNIELPVWLRTEKWCPWNDRGEMLKAKKEKSPRYQDLEDLLAANTPYQVEFMVQRLADALPEMLDSLDNESEKENIKNQFYKISYLEGGVISADGIYALLDYVNFKGEGVKEAERYNNQGWGLLQVLSNMKGDTEQPLLDFSRSAKFVLDRRIKNSPPDRDEERWRNGWNKRIDTYSNDL
;
A
#
# COMPACT_ATOMS: atom_id res chain seq x y z
N MET A 1 -14.81 -15.44 -0.88
CA MET A 1 -14.25 -16.78 -1.20
C MET A 1 -12.81 -16.80 -0.72
N ASN A 2 -12.52 -17.58 0.33
CA ASN A 2 -11.23 -17.62 1.05
C ASN A 2 -10.18 -18.45 0.28
N PHE A 3 -9.33 -17.79 -0.51
CA PHE A 3 -8.18 -18.41 -1.18
C PHE A 3 -6.92 -17.54 -1.00
N ARG A 4 -6.37 -17.46 0.22
CA ARG A 4 -5.01 -16.89 0.44
C ARG A 4 -4.13 -17.62 1.45
N PHE A 5 -4.68 -18.52 2.28
CA PHE A 5 -3.88 -19.20 3.31
C PHE A 5 -3.24 -20.54 2.90
N CYS A 6 -3.68 -21.18 1.81
CA CYS A 6 -3.21 -22.54 1.46
C CYS A 6 -1.86 -22.61 0.74
N ASN A 7 -1.38 -21.54 0.10
CA ASN A 7 -0.11 -21.61 -0.67
C ASN A 7 1.16 -21.34 0.16
N TYR A 8 1.02 -20.78 1.38
CA TYR A 8 2.17 -20.49 2.24
C TYR A 8 2.80 -21.73 2.87
N ILE A 9 2.01 -22.80 3.07
CA ILE A 9 2.45 -24.02 3.75
C ILE A 9 3.40 -24.87 2.87
N VAL A 10 3.27 -24.78 1.54
CA VAL A 10 4.06 -25.61 0.60
C VAL A 10 5.46 -25.03 0.35
N TYR A 11 5.65 -23.70 0.46
CA TYR A 11 6.97 -23.06 0.40
C TYR A 11 7.71 -23.07 1.76
N PHE A 12 6.99 -23.28 2.86
CA PHE A 12 7.49 -23.32 4.24
C PHE A 12 8.53 -24.42 4.50
N SER A 13 8.60 -25.44 3.62
CA SER A 13 9.47 -26.61 3.72
C SER A 13 10.76 -26.53 2.86
N LEU A 14 10.83 -25.67 1.84
CA LEU A 14 11.99 -25.59 0.94
C LEU A 14 13.08 -24.60 1.40
N VAL A 15 12.72 -23.58 2.17
CA VAL A 15 13.66 -22.52 2.62
C VAL A 15 14.29 -22.81 4.00
N PHE A 16 13.66 -23.66 4.80
CA PHE A 16 14.07 -23.91 6.20
C PHE A 16 14.56 -25.34 6.41
N SER A 17 15.61 -25.72 5.69
CA SER A 17 16.49 -26.78 6.20
C SER A 17 17.48 -26.14 7.18
N ILE A 18 17.76 -26.82 8.29
CA ILE A 18 18.93 -26.53 9.14
C ILE A 18 20.03 -27.50 8.69
N PRO A 19 20.91 -27.16 7.72
CA PRO A 19 22.07 -28.00 7.48
C PRO A 19 23.04 -27.85 8.64
N VAL A 20 23.25 -28.91 9.40
CA VAL A 20 24.26 -28.99 10.46
C VAL A 20 25.62 -29.31 9.81
N PHE A 21 26.69 -28.76 10.40
CA PHE A 21 28.13 -29.00 10.17
C PHE A 21 28.80 -28.44 8.90
N SER A 22 29.60 -27.40 9.11
CA SER A 22 31.01 -27.41 8.72
C SER A 22 31.85 -27.22 9.99
N SER A 23 32.94 -27.99 10.10
CA SER A 23 33.87 -27.95 11.23
C SER A 23 34.45 -26.56 11.39
N ILE A 24 34.50 -25.99 12.60
CA ILE A 24 35.49 -24.97 12.99
C ILE A 24 35.59 -24.85 14.53
N LYS A 25 36.84 -24.59 14.92
CA LYS A 25 37.48 -24.48 16.24
C LYS A 25 36.71 -23.63 17.26
N GLY A 26 36.66 -24.13 18.50
CA GLY A 26 36.24 -23.36 19.68
C GLY A 26 35.66 -24.21 20.82
N GLY A 27 34.94 -25.29 20.50
CA GLY A 27 34.31 -26.17 21.51
C GLY A 27 34.89 -27.59 21.59
N ASP A 28 35.77 -27.98 20.68
CA ASP A 28 36.25 -29.37 20.57
C ASP A 28 37.30 -29.74 21.62
N ALA A 29 37.75 -28.76 22.42
CA ALA A 29 38.63 -28.97 23.56
C ALA A 29 37.89 -29.52 24.80
N LEU A 30 36.55 -29.56 24.77
CA LEU A 30 35.71 -29.98 25.91
C LEU A 30 35.29 -31.45 25.85
N ILE A 31 35.68 -32.20 24.83
CA ILE A 31 35.22 -33.57 24.62
C ILE A 31 36.35 -34.52 24.22
N ASN A 32 36.27 -35.78 24.66
CA ASN A 32 37.21 -36.84 24.31
C ASN A 32 36.92 -37.42 22.90
N GLU A 33 37.78 -38.31 22.40
CA GLU A 33 37.60 -38.92 21.07
C GLU A 33 36.28 -39.72 20.95
N GLY A 34 35.87 -40.44 22.01
CA GLY A 34 34.61 -41.18 22.02
C GLY A 34 33.39 -40.27 21.82
N SER A 35 33.36 -39.11 22.47
CA SER A 35 32.29 -38.12 22.27
C SER A 35 32.25 -37.54 20.85
N LYS A 36 33.37 -37.52 20.11
CA LYS A 36 33.38 -37.09 18.70
C LYS A 36 32.75 -38.13 17.77
N GLU A 37 32.95 -39.41 18.05
CA GLU A 37 32.30 -40.50 17.33
C GLU A 37 30.79 -40.49 17.57
N GLU A 38 30.36 -40.32 18.81
CA GLU A 38 28.94 -40.22 19.18
C GLU A 38 28.26 -39.00 18.52
N LEU A 39 28.92 -37.84 18.47
CA LEU A 39 28.43 -36.67 17.74
C LEU A 39 28.23 -36.93 16.25
N SER A 40 29.17 -37.64 15.64
CA SER A 40 29.09 -38.01 14.22
C SER A 40 27.92 -38.96 13.98
N ARG A 41 27.71 -39.92 14.88
CA ARG A 41 26.58 -40.86 14.85
C ARG A 41 25.23 -40.16 15.06
N ALA A 42 25.14 -39.24 16.01
CA ALA A 42 23.92 -38.44 16.23
C ALA A 42 23.57 -37.58 15.01
N SER A 43 24.60 -36.98 14.39
CA SER A 43 24.42 -36.16 13.18
C SER A 43 23.95 -37.01 12.00
N TYR A 44 24.42 -38.26 11.90
CA TYR A 44 23.92 -39.21 10.89
C TYR A 44 22.42 -39.49 11.08
N PHE A 45 21.99 -39.88 12.28
CA PHE A 45 20.56 -40.14 12.56
C PHE A 45 19.68 -38.91 12.30
N TYR A 46 20.14 -37.72 12.72
CA TYR A 46 19.42 -36.48 12.43
C TYR A 46 19.23 -36.27 10.92
N ASN A 47 20.27 -36.51 10.10
CA ASN A 47 20.19 -36.33 8.66
C ASN A 47 19.28 -37.37 7.97
N GLU A 48 19.18 -38.57 8.54
CA GLU A 48 18.23 -39.60 8.09
C GLU A 48 16.78 -39.31 8.57
N GLY A 49 16.58 -38.27 9.37
CA GLY A 49 15.28 -37.90 9.96
C GLY A 49 14.91 -38.73 11.19
N ASP A 50 15.84 -39.52 11.71
CA ASP A 50 15.68 -40.35 12.89
C ASP A 50 15.98 -39.54 14.17
N PHE A 51 15.02 -38.68 14.51
CA PHE A 51 15.19 -37.68 15.57
C PHE A 51 15.21 -38.29 16.97
N GLU A 52 14.54 -39.42 17.18
CA GLU A 52 14.56 -40.20 18.42
C GLU A 52 15.99 -40.66 18.75
N GLU A 53 16.64 -41.33 17.80
CA GLU A 53 17.97 -41.90 17.94
C GLU A 53 19.02 -40.80 18.14
N ALA A 54 18.91 -39.71 17.36
CA ALA A 54 19.76 -38.54 17.52
C ALA A 54 19.59 -37.90 18.91
N SER A 55 18.35 -37.74 19.37
CA SER A 55 18.04 -37.16 20.69
C SER A 55 18.62 -38.00 21.83
N ALA A 56 18.50 -39.32 21.75
CA ALA A 56 19.04 -40.24 22.76
C ALA A 56 20.56 -40.10 22.90
N ILE A 57 21.29 -39.97 21.78
CA ILE A 57 22.74 -39.78 21.81
C ILE A 57 23.11 -38.42 22.41
N TYR A 58 22.42 -37.33 22.03
CA TYR A 58 22.72 -36.02 22.62
C TYR A 58 22.42 -35.96 24.12
N LEU A 59 21.39 -36.68 24.61
CA LEU A 59 21.12 -36.80 26.04
C LEU A 59 22.24 -37.53 26.79
N ASN A 60 22.81 -38.59 26.21
CA ASN A 60 23.97 -39.28 26.80
C ASN A 60 25.20 -38.35 26.85
N LEU A 61 25.48 -37.62 25.77
CA LEU A 61 26.58 -36.64 25.74
C LEU A 61 26.41 -35.53 26.79
N ILE A 62 25.17 -35.12 27.06
CA ILE A 62 24.84 -34.16 28.13
C ILE A 62 25.07 -34.77 29.51
N ALA A 63 24.69 -36.03 29.72
CA ALA A 63 24.88 -36.72 31.00
C ALA A 63 26.38 -36.91 31.32
N ASP A 64 27.19 -37.23 30.32
CA ASP A 64 28.63 -37.41 30.45
C ASP A 64 29.38 -36.09 30.62
N ASN A 65 28.96 -35.03 29.91
CA ASN A 65 29.51 -33.70 30.06
C ASN A 65 28.43 -32.61 30.07
N PRO A 66 27.92 -32.23 31.26
CA PRO A 66 26.90 -31.20 31.41
C PRO A 66 27.33 -29.81 30.95
N SER A 67 28.63 -29.54 30.79
CA SER A 67 29.18 -28.26 30.29
C SER A 67 29.29 -28.19 28.76
N TYR A 68 28.95 -29.27 28.06
CA TYR A 68 29.10 -29.34 26.60
C TYR A 68 27.91 -28.71 25.87
N TYR A 69 27.90 -27.39 25.77
CA TYR A 69 26.78 -26.61 25.21
C TYR A 69 26.36 -27.03 23.79
N LYS A 70 27.28 -27.58 22.98
CA LYS A 70 26.97 -28.05 21.61
C LYS A 70 26.00 -29.23 21.60
N ALA A 71 26.04 -30.12 22.60
CA ALA A 71 25.06 -31.21 22.70
C ALA A 71 23.65 -30.69 23.02
N TYR A 72 23.54 -29.70 23.91
CA TYR A 72 22.27 -28.99 24.16
C TYR A 72 21.76 -28.29 22.90
N TYR A 73 22.64 -27.59 22.18
CA TYR A 73 22.30 -26.93 20.92
C TYR A 73 21.77 -27.92 19.88
N ASN A 74 22.48 -29.03 19.65
CA ASN A 74 22.09 -30.02 18.65
C ASN A 74 20.81 -30.78 19.05
N LEU A 75 20.61 -31.06 20.34
CA LEU A 75 19.35 -31.62 20.85
C LEU A 75 18.19 -30.65 20.62
N GLY A 76 18.39 -29.37 20.90
CA GLY A 76 17.40 -28.32 20.63
C GLY A 76 17.01 -28.27 19.15
N VAL A 77 17.98 -28.28 18.23
CA VAL A 77 17.75 -28.34 16.78
C VAL A 77 17.01 -29.63 16.36
N THR A 78 17.36 -30.77 16.97
CA THR A 78 16.72 -32.07 16.70
C THR A 78 15.25 -32.06 17.11
N LEU A 79 14.95 -31.56 18.30
CA LEU A 79 13.58 -31.40 18.80
C LEU A 79 12.78 -30.41 17.95
N ALA A 80 13.42 -29.33 17.49
CA ALA A 80 12.80 -28.37 16.58
C ALA A 80 12.43 -29.02 15.22
N GLY A 81 13.32 -29.87 14.67
CA GLY A 81 13.06 -30.66 13.46
C GLY A 81 11.91 -31.64 13.62
N LYS A 82 11.73 -32.21 14.81
CA LYS A 82 10.59 -33.06 15.18
C LYS A 82 9.29 -32.27 15.41
N GLY A 83 9.36 -30.95 15.53
CA GLY A 83 8.21 -30.08 15.82
C GLY A 83 7.94 -29.88 17.32
N GLU A 84 8.79 -30.37 18.21
CA GLU A 84 8.68 -30.20 19.66
C GLU A 84 9.28 -28.84 20.11
N LEU A 85 8.69 -27.75 19.62
CA LEU A 85 9.24 -26.38 19.73
C LEU A 85 9.51 -25.91 21.16
N SER A 86 8.60 -26.18 22.11
CA SER A 86 8.79 -25.76 23.51
C SER A 86 9.98 -26.45 24.18
N ARG A 87 10.20 -27.74 23.90
CA ARG A 87 11.37 -28.46 24.42
C ARG A 87 12.65 -28.01 23.71
N ALA A 88 12.57 -27.77 22.40
CA ALA A 88 13.70 -27.23 21.65
C ALA A 88 14.20 -25.92 22.26
N GLU A 89 13.28 -25.01 22.58
CA GLU A 89 13.58 -23.73 23.21
C GLU A 89 14.30 -23.91 24.57
N GLU A 90 13.81 -24.80 25.43
CA GLU A 90 14.42 -25.09 26.73
C GLU A 90 15.90 -25.48 26.59
N TYR A 91 16.21 -26.45 25.72
CA TYR A 91 17.58 -26.91 25.50
C TYR A 91 18.46 -25.84 24.84
N LEU A 92 17.91 -25.03 23.93
CA LEU A 92 18.64 -23.94 23.31
C LEU A 92 18.97 -22.80 24.30
N HIS A 93 18.09 -22.50 25.27
CA HIS A 93 18.40 -21.56 26.35
C HIS A 93 19.51 -22.10 27.27
N GLN A 94 19.52 -23.41 27.57
CA GLN A 94 20.64 -24.02 28.29
C GLN A 94 21.96 -23.91 27.50
N ALA A 95 21.94 -24.19 26.18
CA ALA A 95 23.10 -24.01 25.33
C ALA A 95 23.61 -22.56 25.32
N LYS A 96 22.70 -21.57 25.26
CA LYS A 96 23.01 -20.14 25.34
C LYS A 96 23.64 -19.77 26.68
N LYS A 97 23.10 -20.27 27.79
CA LYS A 97 23.63 -20.02 29.12
C LYS A 97 25.06 -20.58 29.26
N ILE A 98 25.24 -21.86 28.96
CA ILE A 98 26.53 -22.54 29.12
C ILE A 98 27.59 -21.93 28.19
N SER A 99 27.25 -21.63 26.92
CA SER A 99 28.21 -20.99 26.00
C SER A 99 28.67 -19.61 26.46
N ARG A 100 27.79 -18.83 27.11
CA ARG A 100 28.15 -17.54 27.72
C ARG A 100 29.03 -17.72 28.96
N ASP A 101 28.70 -18.67 29.83
CA ASP A 101 29.51 -19.00 31.01
C ASP A 101 30.95 -19.41 30.61
N LEU A 102 31.11 -19.97 29.40
CA LEU A 102 32.40 -20.33 28.80
C LEU A 102 33.06 -19.20 27.98
N ASN A 103 32.43 -18.03 27.85
CA ASN A 103 32.87 -16.91 27.00
C ASN A 103 33.02 -17.26 25.50
N ILE A 104 32.18 -18.14 24.98
CA ILE A 104 32.22 -18.61 23.58
C ILE A 104 31.15 -17.94 22.70
N ASP A 105 30.06 -17.42 23.30
CA ASP A 105 28.93 -16.73 22.66
C ASP A 105 28.67 -17.13 21.18
N ASP A 106 28.05 -18.29 20.99
CA ASP A 106 27.95 -18.94 19.68
C ASP A 106 26.74 -18.46 18.88
N ALA A 107 26.98 -17.75 17.77
CA ALA A 107 25.95 -17.22 16.87
C ALA A 107 24.97 -18.30 16.36
N LYS A 108 25.38 -19.57 16.27
CA LYS A 108 24.51 -20.66 15.83
C LYS A 108 23.36 -20.90 16.81
N VAL A 109 23.63 -20.75 18.11
CA VAL A 109 22.62 -20.91 19.16
C VAL A 109 21.53 -19.85 19.03
N TYR A 110 21.91 -18.59 18.81
CA TYR A 110 20.94 -17.51 18.58
C TYR A 110 20.16 -17.69 17.29
N ASN A 111 20.81 -18.13 16.20
CA ASN A 111 20.09 -18.45 14.97
C ASN A 111 19.02 -19.53 15.18
N ALA A 112 19.34 -20.59 15.94
CA ALA A 112 18.38 -21.65 16.25
C ALA A 112 17.24 -21.16 17.17
N LEU A 113 17.55 -20.37 18.21
CA LEU A 113 16.52 -19.74 19.06
C LEU A 113 15.59 -18.85 18.24
N GLY A 114 16.14 -18.01 17.37
CA GLY A 114 15.34 -17.14 16.51
C GLY A 114 14.41 -17.92 15.59
N TRP A 115 14.88 -19.06 15.06
CA TRP A 115 14.06 -19.95 14.24
C TRP A 115 12.91 -20.60 15.03
N VAL A 116 13.19 -21.09 16.24
CA VAL A 116 12.17 -21.70 17.11
C VAL A 116 11.10 -20.66 17.47
N LYS A 117 11.52 -19.45 17.86
CA LYS A 117 10.62 -18.32 18.15
C LYS A 117 9.77 -17.92 16.95
N PHE A 118 10.38 -17.87 15.76
CA PHE A 118 9.64 -17.62 14.51
C PHE A 118 8.56 -18.68 14.25
N LYS A 119 8.85 -19.96 14.49
CA LYS A 119 7.85 -21.05 14.35
C LYS A 119 6.77 -21.02 15.43
N GLN A 120 7.09 -20.51 16.61
CA GLN A 120 6.13 -20.24 17.70
C GLN A 120 5.31 -18.97 17.46
N LEU A 121 5.57 -18.22 16.38
CA LEU A 121 4.96 -16.91 16.06
C LEU A 121 5.35 -15.78 17.04
N GLU A 122 6.44 -15.96 17.78
CA GLU A 122 7.02 -14.98 18.71
C GLU A 122 8.06 -14.14 17.95
N TYR A 123 7.57 -13.22 17.12
CA TYR A 123 8.38 -12.56 16.09
C TYR A 123 9.39 -11.56 16.62
N GLU A 124 9.08 -10.83 17.70
CA GLU A 124 9.98 -9.88 18.33
C GLU A 124 11.22 -10.60 18.88
N GLU A 125 11.02 -11.70 19.61
CA GLU A 125 12.10 -12.52 20.14
C GLU A 125 12.91 -13.19 19.01
N ALA A 126 12.24 -13.59 17.92
CA ALA A 126 12.93 -14.10 16.73
C ALA A 126 13.90 -13.07 16.15
N GLU A 127 13.42 -11.82 15.98
CA GLU A 127 14.21 -10.70 15.47
C GLU A 127 15.44 -10.42 16.35
N GLU A 128 15.24 -10.33 17.67
CA GLU A 128 16.30 -10.07 18.63
C GLU A 128 17.40 -11.12 18.55
N ASN A 129 17.03 -12.40 18.49
CA ASN A 129 17.99 -13.50 18.40
C ASN A 129 18.74 -13.48 17.05
N PHE A 130 18.06 -13.27 15.92
CA PHE A 130 18.75 -13.19 14.63
C PHE A 130 19.71 -11.99 14.56
N LYS A 131 19.31 -10.81 15.05
CA LYS A 131 20.18 -9.62 15.08
C LYS A 131 21.38 -9.80 16.01
N TYR A 132 21.17 -10.42 17.17
CA TYR A 132 22.29 -10.72 18.08
C TYR A 132 23.27 -11.71 17.45
N GLY A 133 22.77 -12.79 16.84
CA GLY A 133 23.59 -13.75 16.11
C GLY A 133 24.40 -13.09 14.98
N LEU A 134 23.81 -12.12 14.27
CA LEU A 134 24.49 -11.35 13.24
C LEU A 134 25.62 -10.48 13.82
N ASN A 135 25.38 -9.82 14.95
CA ASN A 135 26.34 -8.94 15.60
C ASN A 135 27.62 -9.66 16.06
N ILE A 136 27.49 -10.91 16.53
CA ILE A 136 28.62 -11.69 17.04
C ILE A 136 29.25 -12.60 15.98
N SER A 137 28.61 -12.80 14.83
CA SER A 137 29.10 -13.63 13.73
C SER A 137 30.13 -12.88 12.87
N SER A 138 31.40 -12.92 13.26
CA SER A 138 32.43 -12.11 12.58
C SER A 138 33.02 -12.70 11.29
N ASN A 139 32.91 -14.01 11.01
CA ASN A 139 33.59 -14.63 9.85
C ASN A 139 32.94 -15.90 9.24
N ASP A 140 31.78 -16.36 9.72
CA ASP A 140 31.12 -17.55 9.16
C ASP A 140 30.14 -17.12 8.05
N GLU A 141 30.62 -17.16 6.81
CA GLU A 141 29.87 -16.74 5.62
C GLU A 141 28.53 -17.50 5.48
N GLN A 142 28.52 -18.80 5.78
CA GLN A 142 27.32 -19.62 5.68
C GLN A 142 26.31 -19.28 6.77
N LEU A 143 26.78 -18.96 7.97
CA LEU A 143 25.90 -18.52 9.06
C LEU A 143 25.34 -17.12 8.80
N LEU A 144 26.16 -16.19 8.32
CA LEU A 144 25.74 -14.85 7.92
C LEU A 144 24.64 -14.91 6.87
N LYS A 145 24.84 -15.73 5.83
CA LYS A 145 23.83 -16.02 4.80
C LYS A 145 22.49 -16.44 5.41
N ARG A 146 22.50 -17.41 6.33
CA ARG A 146 21.28 -17.93 6.98
C ARG A 146 20.61 -16.89 7.86
N LEU A 147 21.36 -16.13 8.65
CA LEU A 147 20.84 -15.07 9.50
C LEU A 147 20.14 -13.99 8.65
N TYR A 148 20.74 -13.59 7.53
CA TYR A 148 20.11 -12.66 6.59
C TYR A 148 18.89 -13.26 5.87
N SER A 149 18.93 -14.53 5.47
CA SER A 149 17.75 -15.25 4.96
C SER A 149 16.60 -15.24 5.97
N ASN A 150 16.90 -15.54 7.24
CA ASN A 150 15.92 -15.65 8.31
C ASN A 150 15.30 -14.29 8.66
N LEU A 151 16.10 -13.22 8.76
CA LEU A 151 15.58 -11.86 8.91
C LEU A 151 14.71 -11.48 7.70
N GLY A 152 15.17 -11.78 6.49
CA GLY A 152 14.40 -11.56 5.26
C GLY A 152 13.02 -12.22 5.29
N ALA A 153 12.97 -13.50 5.67
CA ALA A 153 11.73 -14.27 5.80
C ALA A 153 10.83 -13.76 6.95
N LEU A 154 11.42 -13.37 8.08
CA LEU A 154 10.70 -12.78 9.21
C LEU A 154 9.95 -11.52 8.79
N TYR A 155 10.66 -10.55 8.21
CA TYR A 155 10.03 -9.31 7.76
C TYR A 155 9.05 -9.52 6.59
N TYR A 156 9.25 -10.56 5.80
CA TYR A 156 8.29 -10.95 4.78
C TYR A 156 6.95 -11.38 5.40
N VAL A 157 6.99 -12.22 6.44
CA VAL A 157 5.78 -12.66 7.19
C VAL A 157 5.11 -11.49 7.93
N LEU A 158 5.90 -10.58 8.48
CA LEU A 158 5.40 -9.37 9.14
C LEU A 158 4.83 -8.33 8.15
N GLY A 159 5.00 -8.51 6.84
CA GLY A 159 4.54 -7.59 5.80
C GLY A 159 5.44 -6.36 5.58
N ASP A 160 6.58 -6.26 6.27
CA ASP A 160 7.60 -5.23 6.02
C ASP A 160 8.45 -5.61 4.80
N LEU A 161 7.85 -5.44 3.61
CA LEU A 161 8.48 -5.76 2.33
C LEU A 161 9.79 -4.97 2.08
N PRO A 162 9.91 -3.68 2.45
CA PRO A 162 11.17 -2.96 2.35
C PRO A 162 12.32 -3.63 3.13
N THR A 163 12.09 -3.99 4.39
CA THR A 163 13.12 -4.60 5.24
C THR A 163 13.39 -6.04 4.82
N ALA A 164 12.36 -6.79 4.43
CA ALA A 164 12.51 -8.13 3.84
C ALA A 164 13.41 -8.10 2.61
N LYS A 165 13.15 -7.18 1.67
CA LYS A 165 13.96 -7.00 0.46
C LYS A 165 15.41 -6.68 0.79
N LYS A 166 15.65 -5.79 1.76
CA LYS A 166 17.01 -5.42 2.19
C LYS A 166 17.81 -6.64 2.60
N TYR A 167 17.28 -7.44 3.53
CA TYR A 167 17.99 -8.60 4.06
C TYR A 167 18.11 -9.75 3.05
N LEU A 168 17.08 -10.01 2.25
CA LEU A 168 17.15 -11.01 1.18
C LEU A 168 18.16 -10.63 0.09
N SER A 169 18.26 -9.33 -0.26
CA SER A 169 19.24 -8.85 -1.24
C SER A 169 20.67 -9.03 -0.74
N ILE A 170 20.94 -8.76 0.54
CA ILE A 170 22.24 -9.04 1.17
C ILE A 170 22.54 -10.55 1.10
N ALA A 171 21.58 -11.40 1.48
CA ALA A 171 21.74 -12.85 1.44
C ALA A 171 22.05 -13.40 0.02
N VAL A 172 21.49 -12.80 -1.03
CA VAL A 172 21.70 -13.22 -2.42
C VAL A 172 22.99 -12.65 -3.01
N ASN A 173 23.26 -11.36 -2.83
CA ASN A 173 24.39 -10.70 -3.49
C ASN A 173 25.72 -11.01 -2.81
N ASP A 174 25.73 -11.03 -1.47
CA ASP A 174 26.96 -11.19 -0.72
C ASP A 174 27.27 -12.68 -0.49
N TYR A 175 26.24 -13.54 -0.46
CA TYR A 175 26.38 -14.94 -0.04
C TYR A 175 25.65 -16.00 -0.92
N LYS A 176 24.94 -15.59 -1.98
CA LYS A 176 24.31 -16.45 -3.02
C LYS A 176 23.38 -17.55 -2.51
N SER A 177 22.28 -17.20 -1.82
CA SER A 177 21.28 -18.18 -1.30
C SER A 177 20.12 -18.45 -2.26
N ASP A 178 19.90 -19.71 -2.64
CA ASP A 178 18.80 -20.11 -3.54
C ASP A 178 17.42 -19.83 -2.93
N GLY A 179 17.17 -20.24 -1.68
CA GLY A 179 15.89 -19.96 -1.01
C GLY A 179 15.62 -18.46 -0.79
N SER A 180 16.66 -17.64 -0.60
CA SER A 180 16.47 -16.18 -0.53
C SER A 180 16.18 -15.56 -1.89
N LYS A 181 16.64 -16.18 -2.98
CA LYS A 181 16.42 -15.68 -4.33
C LYS A 181 14.94 -15.76 -4.70
N ASP A 182 14.30 -16.89 -4.42
CA ASP A 182 12.87 -17.09 -4.67
C ASP A 182 12.02 -16.10 -3.84
N LEU A 183 12.32 -15.96 -2.55
CA LEU A 183 11.65 -14.98 -1.68
C LEU A 183 11.91 -13.55 -2.13
N LEU A 184 13.13 -13.22 -2.60
CA LEU A 184 13.45 -11.88 -3.10
C LEU A 184 12.66 -11.57 -4.38
N GLU A 185 12.49 -12.54 -5.27
CA GLU A 185 11.67 -12.41 -6.47
C GLU A 185 10.20 -12.17 -6.11
N GLU A 186 9.65 -12.93 -5.17
CA GLU A 186 8.29 -12.73 -4.66
C GLU A 186 8.10 -11.34 -4.02
N VAL A 187 9.02 -10.93 -3.15
CA VAL A 187 9.02 -9.59 -2.53
C VAL A 187 9.14 -8.50 -3.60
N ASN A 188 9.91 -8.72 -4.67
CA ASN A 188 10.02 -7.77 -5.78
C ASN A 188 8.73 -7.67 -6.59
N GLU A 189 8.05 -8.78 -6.87
CA GLU A 189 6.77 -8.78 -7.57
C GLU A 189 5.65 -8.15 -6.73
N LEU A 190 5.61 -8.43 -5.43
CA LEU A 190 4.71 -7.76 -4.50
C LEU A 190 5.01 -6.27 -4.40
N LYS A 191 6.29 -5.89 -4.29
CA LYS A 191 6.70 -4.49 -4.30
C LYS A 191 6.37 -3.83 -5.63
N LYS A 192 6.44 -4.51 -6.78
CA LYS A 192 6.07 -3.97 -8.09
C LYS A 192 4.56 -3.73 -8.20
N LYS A 193 3.74 -4.66 -7.70
CA LYS A 193 2.28 -4.49 -7.57
C LYS A 193 1.93 -3.37 -6.60
N GLN A 194 2.65 -3.28 -5.47
CA GLN A 194 2.49 -2.22 -4.50
C GLN A 194 3.04 -0.89 -5.02
N LEU A 195 4.14 -0.83 -5.77
CA LEU A 195 4.68 0.36 -6.44
C LEU A 195 3.73 0.83 -7.55
N HIS A 196 3.06 -0.08 -8.27
CA HIS A 196 1.97 0.32 -9.17
C HIS A 196 0.79 0.92 -8.39
N ARG A 197 0.56 0.49 -7.14
CA ARG A 197 -0.42 1.10 -6.22
C ARG A 197 0.07 2.36 -5.49
N VAL A 198 1.38 2.50 -5.21
CA VAL A 198 2.03 3.52 -4.34
C VAL A 198 2.70 4.64 -5.16
N ALA A 199 3.07 4.39 -6.42
CA ALA A 199 3.37 5.47 -7.37
C ALA A 199 2.15 6.39 -7.59
N LYS A 200 0.98 5.88 -7.25
CA LYS A 200 -0.22 6.62 -6.89
C LYS A 200 -0.13 6.95 -5.40
N GLN A 201 0.05 8.23 -5.01
CA GLN A 201 -0.18 8.63 -3.61
C GLN A 201 -1.61 8.16 -3.25
N THR A 202 -1.83 7.39 -2.19
CA THR A 202 -3.17 6.90 -1.87
C THR A 202 -3.70 7.56 -0.60
N ILE A 203 -4.72 8.39 -0.77
CA ILE A 203 -5.61 8.77 0.33
C ILE A 203 -6.51 7.56 0.60
N GLU A 204 -6.27 6.84 1.69
CA GLU A 204 -7.03 5.63 2.03
C GLU A 204 -8.24 6.00 2.90
N LEU A 205 -9.45 5.93 2.33
CA LEU A 205 -10.68 6.22 3.06
C LEU A 205 -11.23 4.99 3.76
N SER A 206 -11.87 5.20 4.91
CA SER A 206 -12.80 4.20 5.45
C SER A 206 -14.01 4.05 4.52
N ILE A 207 -14.71 2.92 4.60
CA ILE A 207 -15.96 2.69 3.83
C ILE A 207 -17.00 3.78 4.17
N GLU A 208 -17.05 4.20 5.43
CA GLU A 208 -17.99 5.22 5.91
C GLU A 208 -17.67 6.60 5.32
N ASP A 209 -16.40 7.00 5.34
CA ASP A 209 -15.95 8.26 4.75
C ASP A 209 -16.14 8.27 3.23
N GLY A 210 -15.83 7.17 2.56
CA GLY A 210 -16.07 7.01 1.12
C GLY A 210 -17.55 7.19 0.75
N ASN A 211 -18.45 6.56 1.51
CA ASN A 211 -19.89 6.72 1.30
C ASN A 211 -20.37 8.15 1.57
N TYR A 212 -19.87 8.78 2.64
CA TYR A 212 -20.17 10.16 2.98
C TYR A 212 -19.75 11.12 1.85
N ILE A 213 -18.50 11.02 1.41
CA ILE A 213 -17.95 11.85 0.33
C ILE A 213 -18.73 11.64 -0.97
N GLY A 214 -19.01 10.38 -1.34
CA GLY A 214 -19.80 10.05 -2.52
C GLY A 214 -21.18 10.71 -2.51
N GLN A 215 -21.88 10.69 -1.38
CA GLN A 215 -23.18 11.36 -1.23
C GLN A 215 -23.06 12.88 -1.36
N LYS A 216 -22.06 13.50 -0.74
CA LYS A 216 -21.86 14.95 -0.77
C LYS A 216 -21.50 15.45 -2.17
N VAL A 217 -20.60 14.77 -2.88
CA VAL A 217 -20.28 15.06 -4.30
C VAL A 217 -21.55 14.90 -5.15
N TRP A 218 -22.32 13.84 -4.91
CA TRP A 218 -23.53 13.59 -5.67
C TRP A 218 -24.62 14.65 -5.48
N LEU A 219 -24.76 15.19 -4.27
CA LEU A 219 -25.65 16.30 -4.00
C LEU A 219 -25.25 17.57 -4.77
N ASN A 220 -23.95 17.81 -4.95
CA ASN A 220 -23.46 18.96 -5.70
C ASN A 220 -23.58 18.81 -7.22
N GLU A 221 -23.36 17.61 -7.76
CA GLU A 221 -23.40 17.37 -9.21
C GLU A 221 -24.82 17.11 -9.74
N GLY A 222 -25.60 16.25 -9.06
CA GLY A 222 -26.90 15.77 -9.53
C GLY A 222 -28.09 16.18 -8.66
N GLY A 223 -27.86 16.96 -7.59
CA GLY A 223 -28.91 17.31 -6.63
C GLY A 223 -29.46 16.09 -5.86
N GLY A 224 -28.72 14.97 -5.83
CA GLY A 224 -29.09 13.75 -5.13
C GLY A 224 -30.13 12.86 -5.83
N LYS A 225 -30.48 13.13 -7.10
CA LYS A 225 -31.52 12.38 -7.82
C LYS A 225 -30.91 11.27 -8.67
N LEU A 226 -31.32 10.01 -8.46
CA LEU A 226 -30.85 8.86 -9.25
C LEU A 226 -30.97 9.05 -10.77
N ASP A 227 -32.00 9.77 -11.24
CA ASP A 227 -32.20 10.05 -12.66
C ASP A 227 -31.11 10.95 -13.29
N SER A 228 -30.16 11.46 -12.52
CA SER A 228 -29.13 12.37 -13.02
C SER A 228 -27.78 11.70 -13.31
N LEU A 229 -27.64 10.38 -13.11
CA LEU A 229 -26.35 9.67 -13.28
C LEU A 229 -25.84 9.70 -14.71
N VAL A 230 -26.72 9.96 -15.68
CA VAL A 230 -26.37 10.27 -17.06
C VAL A 230 -27.09 11.55 -17.44
N ASN A 231 -26.31 12.61 -17.64
CA ASN A 231 -26.81 13.94 -17.92
C ASN A 231 -26.04 14.58 -19.08
N TRP A 232 -26.65 15.59 -19.71
CA TRP A 232 -26.04 16.40 -20.76
C TRP A 232 -26.67 17.79 -20.69
N ASN A 233 -25.91 18.80 -20.25
CA ASN A 233 -26.46 20.13 -20.06
C ASN A 233 -26.67 20.85 -21.39
N SER A 234 -27.59 21.80 -21.41
CA SER A 234 -27.83 22.61 -22.60
C SER A 234 -26.60 23.44 -22.95
N GLY A 235 -26.11 23.34 -24.19
CA GLY A 235 -24.94 24.08 -24.67
C GLY A 235 -23.60 23.34 -24.51
N GLU A 236 -23.57 22.17 -23.88
CA GLU A 236 -22.37 21.33 -23.80
C GLU A 236 -22.24 20.39 -25.00
N SER A 237 -21.00 20.04 -25.35
CA SER A 237 -20.67 19.09 -26.42
C SER A 237 -20.41 17.67 -25.94
N HIS A 238 -20.63 17.39 -24.64
CA HIS A 238 -20.34 16.13 -23.97
C HIS A 238 -21.47 15.70 -23.03
N ALA A 239 -21.53 14.40 -22.73
CA ALA A 239 -22.29 13.88 -21.61
C ALA A 239 -21.46 13.97 -20.32
N SER A 240 -22.16 14.10 -19.19
CA SER A 240 -21.62 13.96 -17.84
C SER A 240 -22.25 12.73 -17.20
N VAL A 241 -21.41 11.81 -16.75
CA VAL A 241 -21.86 10.49 -16.26
C VAL A 241 -21.31 10.17 -14.88
N GLY A 242 -22.03 9.37 -14.11
CA GLY A 242 -21.66 8.95 -12.77
C GLY A 242 -21.78 10.05 -11.72
N ILE A 243 -21.49 9.69 -10.47
CA ILE A 243 -21.64 10.60 -9.33
C ILE A 243 -20.66 11.77 -9.37
N GLY A 244 -19.53 11.60 -10.07
CA GLY A 244 -18.50 12.61 -10.25
C GLY A 244 -18.63 13.44 -11.53
N HIS A 245 -19.74 13.32 -12.26
CA HIS A 245 -19.96 14.03 -13.54
C HIS A 245 -18.80 13.84 -14.54
N PHE A 246 -18.33 12.60 -14.68
CA PHE A 246 -17.23 12.26 -15.56
C PHE A 246 -17.58 12.59 -17.02
N ILE A 247 -16.68 13.31 -17.68
CA ILE A 247 -16.94 13.85 -19.02
C ILE A 247 -16.71 12.77 -20.07
N TRP A 248 -17.65 12.65 -21.01
CA TRP A 248 -17.58 11.71 -22.14
C TRP A 248 -18.01 12.37 -23.46
N TYR A 249 -17.09 12.41 -24.42
CA TYR A 249 -17.30 13.02 -25.73
C TYR A 249 -17.73 12.00 -26.79
N PRO A 250 -18.59 12.42 -27.74
CA PRO A 250 -18.77 11.70 -28.99
C PRO A 250 -17.50 11.73 -29.84
N LYS A 251 -17.33 10.73 -30.72
CA LYS A 251 -16.11 10.49 -31.51
C LYS A 251 -15.54 11.74 -32.23
N ASP A 252 -16.41 12.52 -32.85
CA ASP A 252 -16.02 13.68 -33.66
C ASP A 252 -16.21 15.02 -32.94
N LYS A 253 -16.48 14.98 -31.63
CA LYS A 253 -16.61 16.17 -30.79
C LYS A 253 -15.44 16.27 -29.83
N LYS A 254 -15.02 17.50 -29.59
CA LYS A 254 -14.07 17.85 -28.53
C LYS A 254 -14.57 19.09 -27.82
N GLY A 255 -14.16 19.25 -26.59
CA GLY A 255 -14.44 20.43 -25.79
C GLY A 255 -13.19 20.88 -25.04
N PRO A 256 -13.29 22.01 -24.32
CA PRO A 256 -12.17 22.58 -23.58
C PRO A 256 -11.82 21.75 -22.32
N PHE A 257 -12.69 20.83 -21.91
CA PHE A 257 -12.54 20.06 -20.68
C PHE A 257 -11.86 18.71 -20.92
N LYS A 258 -11.09 18.26 -19.92
CA LYS A 258 -10.43 16.94 -19.91
C LYS A 258 -11.51 15.87 -19.88
N GLU A 259 -11.46 14.93 -20.82
CA GLU A 259 -12.32 13.76 -20.81
C GLU A 259 -11.87 12.80 -19.69
N THR A 260 -12.80 12.29 -18.89
CA THR A 260 -12.47 11.50 -17.68
C THR A 260 -13.21 10.18 -17.60
N PHE A 261 -14.33 10.01 -18.29
CA PHE A 261 -15.09 8.76 -18.21
C PHE A 261 -14.34 7.53 -18.75
N PRO A 262 -13.58 7.60 -19.86
CA PRO A 262 -12.77 6.47 -20.29
C PRO A 262 -11.75 6.02 -19.24
N SER A 263 -11.17 6.95 -18.48
CA SER A 263 -10.25 6.63 -17.39
C SER A 263 -10.95 5.94 -16.22
N LEU A 264 -12.21 6.29 -15.93
CA LEU A 264 -13.02 5.55 -14.96
C LEU A 264 -13.27 4.10 -15.43
N LEU A 265 -13.57 3.90 -16.71
CA LEU A 265 -13.77 2.55 -17.26
C LEU A 265 -12.50 1.70 -17.14
N SER A 266 -11.34 2.27 -17.48
CA SER A 266 -10.06 1.58 -17.26
C SER A 266 -9.83 1.25 -15.78
N TYR A 267 -10.18 2.17 -14.88
CA TYR A 267 -10.10 1.93 -13.44
C TYR A 267 -11.05 0.81 -12.97
N PHE A 268 -12.27 0.73 -13.52
CA PHE A 268 -13.20 -0.38 -13.27
C PHE A 268 -12.61 -1.72 -13.74
N GLU A 269 -12.04 -1.79 -14.94
CA GLU A 269 -11.39 -3.01 -15.45
C GLU A 269 -10.20 -3.44 -14.59
N GLU A 270 -9.34 -2.49 -14.19
CA GLU A 270 -8.20 -2.73 -13.28
C GLU A 270 -8.63 -3.30 -11.93
N ASN A 271 -9.84 -2.96 -11.48
CA ASN A 271 -10.44 -3.45 -10.23
C ASN A 271 -11.39 -4.64 -10.43
N ASN A 272 -11.37 -5.28 -11.61
CA ASN A 272 -12.17 -6.46 -11.96
C ASN A 272 -13.69 -6.21 -11.92
N ILE A 273 -14.13 -4.97 -12.14
CA ILE A 273 -15.54 -4.64 -12.34
C ILE A 273 -15.93 -5.02 -13.76
N GLU A 274 -16.96 -5.85 -13.90
CA GLU A 274 -17.39 -6.33 -15.20
C GLU A 274 -18.11 -5.24 -15.98
N LEU A 275 -17.51 -4.79 -17.09
CA LEU A 275 -18.15 -3.84 -17.99
C LEU A 275 -19.15 -4.53 -18.93
N PRO A 276 -20.28 -3.89 -19.29
CA PRO A 276 -21.12 -4.30 -20.40
C PRO A 276 -20.31 -4.51 -21.67
N VAL A 277 -20.62 -5.54 -22.46
CA VAL A 277 -19.83 -5.96 -23.63
C VAL A 277 -19.56 -4.79 -24.59
N TRP A 278 -20.53 -3.91 -24.79
CA TRP A 278 -20.39 -2.77 -25.68
C TRP A 278 -19.44 -1.69 -25.14
N LEU A 279 -19.29 -1.53 -23.82
CA LEU A 279 -18.35 -0.59 -23.20
C LEU A 279 -16.90 -1.10 -23.24
N ARG A 280 -16.67 -2.40 -23.42
CA ARG A 280 -15.31 -2.98 -23.56
C ARG A 280 -14.66 -2.62 -24.89
N THR A 281 -15.45 -2.29 -25.90
CA THR A 281 -14.98 -2.05 -27.27
C THR A 281 -15.24 -0.62 -27.75
N GLU A 282 -16.31 0.01 -27.27
CA GLU A 282 -16.68 1.38 -27.62
C GLU A 282 -15.94 2.39 -26.72
N LYS A 283 -15.15 3.27 -27.33
CA LYS A 283 -14.40 4.30 -26.61
C LYS A 283 -15.17 5.61 -26.45
N TRP A 284 -16.18 5.83 -27.28
CA TRP A 284 -16.84 7.12 -27.46
C TRP A 284 -18.26 7.11 -26.92
N CYS A 285 -18.75 8.30 -26.54
CA CYS A 285 -20.14 8.46 -26.13
C CYS A 285 -21.07 7.97 -27.26
N PRO A 286 -22.01 7.05 -26.97
CA PRO A 286 -22.85 6.44 -28.00
C PRO A 286 -23.92 7.38 -28.54
N TRP A 287 -24.10 8.55 -27.93
CA TRP A 287 -25.04 9.58 -28.35
C TRP A 287 -24.28 10.75 -28.95
N ASN A 288 -24.64 11.16 -30.16
CA ASN A 288 -23.98 12.27 -30.84
C ASN A 288 -24.33 13.62 -30.22
N ASP A 289 -25.50 13.74 -29.60
CA ASP A 289 -25.96 14.96 -28.95
C ASP A 289 -26.92 14.69 -27.78
N ARG A 290 -27.26 15.78 -27.08
CA ARG A 290 -28.21 15.78 -25.97
C ARG A 290 -29.57 15.20 -26.33
N GLY A 291 -30.07 15.43 -27.54
CA GLY A 291 -31.38 14.95 -27.99
C GLY A 291 -31.42 13.44 -28.10
N GLU A 292 -30.37 12.84 -28.69
CA GLU A 292 -30.22 11.39 -28.77
C GLU A 292 -30.11 10.74 -27.38
N MET A 293 -29.33 11.33 -26.47
CA MET A 293 -29.21 10.85 -25.10
C MET A 293 -30.56 10.91 -24.36
N LEU A 294 -31.26 12.04 -24.44
CA LEU A 294 -32.57 12.19 -23.78
C LEU A 294 -33.63 11.24 -24.35
N LYS A 295 -33.58 10.95 -25.66
CA LYS A 295 -34.43 9.94 -26.27
C LYS A 295 -34.11 8.56 -25.70
N ALA A 296 -32.83 8.18 -25.65
CA ALA A 296 -32.39 6.91 -25.07
C ALA A 296 -32.79 6.77 -23.60
N LYS A 297 -32.68 7.84 -22.82
CA LYS A 297 -33.15 7.94 -21.44
C LYS A 297 -34.66 7.71 -21.32
N LYS A 298 -35.45 8.44 -22.12
CA LYS A 298 -36.91 8.35 -22.12
C LYS A 298 -37.40 6.95 -22.52
N GLU A 299 -36.76 6.35 -23.51
CA GLU A 299 -37.09 5.02 -24.03
C GLU A 299 -36.50 3.89 -23.18
N LYS A 300 -35.64 4.21 -22.21
CA LYS A 300 -34.82 3.25 -21.47
C LYS A 300 -34.13 2.27 -22.42
N SER A 301 -33.37 2.79 -23.39
CA SER A 301 -32.66 1.92 -24.32
C SER A 301 -31.71 0.98 -23.56
N PRO A 302 -31.42 -0.24 -24.07
CA PRO A 302 -30.54 -1.18 -23.37
C PRO A 302 -29.19 -0.58 -23.00
N ARG A 303 -28.55 0.17 -23.91
CA ARG A 303 -27.28 0.85 -23.64
C ARG A 303 -27.37 1.90 -22.53
N TYR A 304 -28.49 2.63 -22.46
CA TYR A 304 -28.70 3.62 -21.40
C TYR A 304 -28.86 2.93 -20.05
N GLN A 305 -29.71 1.89 -19.97
CA GLN A 305 -29.92 1.12 -18.74
C GLN A 305 -28.64 0.43 -18.27
N ASP A 306 -27.92 -0.24 -19.16
CA ASP A 306 -26.63 -0.88 -18.83
C ASP A 306 -25.64 0.10 -18.18
N LEU A 307 -25.56 1.34 -18.72
CA LEU A 307 -24.67 2.37 -18.20
C LEU A 307 -25.15 2.88 -16.84
N GLU A 308 -26.44 3.17 -16.69
CA GLU A 308 -27.02 3.64 -15.43
C GLU A 308 -26.86 2.60 -14.31
N ASP A 309 -27.13 1.32 -14.59
CA ASP A 309 -26.98 0.21 -13.65
C ASP A 309 -25.52 -0.01 -13.26
N LEU A 310 -24.59 0.02 -14.23
CA LEU A 310 -23.15 -0.08 -13.96
C LEU A 310 -22.70 1.03 -13.00
N LEU A 311 -23.10 2.28 -13.27
CA LEU A 311 -22.73 3.42 -12.45
C LEU A 311 -23.35 3.33 -11.06
N ALA A 312 -24.65 3.04 -10.96
CA ALA A 312 -25.34 2.94 -9.67
C ALA A 312 -24.72 1.84 -8.78
N ALA A 313 -24.45 0.65 -9.35
CA ALA A 313 -23.88 -0.49 -8.62
C ALA A 313 -22.44 -0.26 -8.14
N ASN A 314 -21.69 0.63 -8.79
CA ASN A 314 -20.25 0.84 -8.53
C ASN A 314 -19.96 2.25 -7.98
N THR A 315 -20.88 2.79 -7.18
CA THR A 315 -20.70 4.08 -6.49
C THR A 315 -19.41 4.14 -5.66
N PRO A 316 -19.05 3.13 -4.83
CA PRO A 316 -17.80 3.16 -4.06
C PRO A 316 -16.55 3.30 -4.94
N TYR A 317 -16.47 2.54 -6.03
CA TYR A 317 -15.33 2.62 -6.96
C TYR A 317 -15.24 3.95 -7.71
N GLN A 318 -16.36 4.65 -7.91
CA GLN A 318 -16.33 6.01 -8.44
C GLN A 318 -15.70 6.99 -7.44
N VAL A 319 -16.00 6.83 -6.14
CA VAL A 319 -15.36 7.63 -5.09
C VAL A 319 -13.87 7.33 -5.03
N GLU A 320 -13.48 6.06 -4.99
CA GLU A 320 -12.07 5.66 -4.99
C GLU A 320 -11.32 6.24 -6.21
N PHE A 321 -11.93 6.21 -7.39
CA PHE A 321 -11.35 6.83 -8.59
C PHE A 321 -11.19 8.35 -8.46
N MET A 322 -12.16 9.05 -7.87
CA MET A 322 -12.05 10.50 -7.65
C MET A 322 -10.97 10.84 -6.61
N VAL A 323 -10.86 10.02 -5.57
CA VAL A 323 -9.82 10.15 -4.54
C VAL A 323 -8.43 9.89 -5.14
N GLN A 324 -8.33 8.89 -6.02
CA GLN A 324 -7.12 8.61 -6.79
C GLN A 324 -6.69 9.83 -7.59
N ARG A 325 -7.64 10.44 -8.31
CA ARG A 325 -7.38 11.67 -9.08
C ARG A 325 -6.96 12.84 -8.20
N LEU A 326 -7.57 13.01 -7.03
CA LEU A 326 -7.17 14.04 -6.08
C LEU A 326 -5.71 13.82 -5.62
N ALA A 327 -5.35 12.58 -5.33
CA ALA A 327 -4.01 12.26 -4.88
C ALA A 327 -2.95 12.46 -5.98
N ASP A 328 -3.31 12.23 -7.25
CA ASP A 328 -2.46 12.54 -8.40
C ASP A 328 -2.38 14.07 -8.68
N ALA A 329 -3.39 14.84 -8.27
CA ALA A 329 -3.43 16.29 -8.51
C ALA A 329 -2.37 17.05 -7.71
N LEU A 330 -2.04 16.64 -6.48
CA LEU A 330 -1.03 17.33 -5.67
C LEU A 330 0.35 17.35 -6.35
N PRO A 331 0.97 16.21 -6.73
CA PRO A 331 2.24 16.22 -7.43
C PRO A 331 2.17 16.97 -8.76
N GLU A 332 1.08 16.84 -9.54
CA GLU A 332 0.90 17.61 -10.78
C GLU A 332 0.92 19.13 -10.54
N MET A 333 0.26 19.60 -9.47
CA MET A 333 0.29 21.00 -9.05
C MET A 333 1.70 21.44 -8.64
N LEU A 334 2.41 20.64 -7.84
CA LEU A 334 3.76 20.96 -7.38
C LEU A 334 4.77 20.98 -8.53
N ASP A 335 4.68 20.05 -9.47
CA ASP A 335 5.55 19.96 -10.65
C ASP A 335 5.33 21.12 -11.62
N SER A 336 4.15 21.75 -11.59
CA SER A 336 3.83 22.92 -12.42
C SER A 336 4.46 24.24 -11.95
N LEU A 337 5.14 24.24 -10.79
CA LEU A 337 5.71 25.43 -10.17
C LEU A 337 7.23 25.41 -10.16
N ASP A 338 7.84 26.59 -10.26
CA ASP A 338 9.30 26.76 -10.07
C ASP A 338 9.65 27.18 -8.63
N ASN A 339 8.73 27.85 -7.92
CA ASN A 339 8.99 28.43 -6.60
C ASN A 339 8.80 27.40 -5.47
N GLU A 340 9.89 27.01 -4.82
CA GLU A 340 9.87 26.04 -3.72
C GLU A 340 9.05 26.48 -2.49
N SER A 341 9.03 27.78 -2.16
CA SER A 341 8.23 28.29 -1.05
C SER A 341 6.73 28.20 -1.35
N GLU A 342 6.34 28.43 -2.61
CA GLU A 342 4.95 28.25 -3.04
C GLU A 342 4.55 26.76 -3.04
N LYS A 343 5.43 25.87 -3.51
CA LYS A 343 5.24 24.42 -3.42
C LYS A 343 5.04 23.96 -1.98
N GLU A 344 5.88 24.44 -1.07
CA GLU A 344 5.78 24.13 0.36
C GLU A 344 4.47 24.65 0.95
N ASN A 345 4.05 25.87 0.62
CA ASN A 345 2.75 26.40 1.05
C ASN A 345 1.61 25.51 0.56
N ILE A 346 1.53 25.21 -0.73
CA ILE A 346 0.45 24.38 -1.30
C ILE A 346 0.41 23.00 -0.64
N LYS A 347 1.57 22.37 -0.48
CA LYS A 347 1.70 21.08 0.20
C LYS A 347 1.16 21.18 1.63
N ASN A 348 1.54 22.22 2.37
CA ASN A 348 1.08 22.44 3.74
C ASN A 348 -0.44 22.67 3.81
N GLN A 349 -1.01 23.50 2.93
CA GLN A 349 -2.46 23.73 2.92
C GLN A 349 -3.24 22.48 2.51
N PHE A 350 -2.74 21.72 1.52
CA PHE A 350 -3.35 20.45 1.10
C PHE A 350 -3.44 19.48 2.28
N TYR A 351 -2.34 19.28 3.00
CA TYR A 351 -2.31 18.36 4.14
C TYR A 351 -3.08 18.89 5.34
N LYS A 352 -3.06 20.20 5.58
CA LYS A 352 -3.85 20.86 6.65
C LYS A 352 -5.36 20.69 6.45
N ILE A 353 -5.82 20.60 5.20
CA ILE A 353 -7.22 20.29 4.89
C ILE A 353 -7.46 18.79 4.96
N SER A 354 -6.55 17.97 4.42
CA SER A 354 -6.72 16.53 4.28
C SER A 354 -6.71 15.76 5.59
N TYR A 355 -6.07 16.29 6.64
CA TYR A 355 -5.86 15.60 7.91
C TYR A 355 -6.31 16.44 9.11
N LEU A 356 -6.93 15.76 10.06
CA LEU A 356 -7.21 16.25 11.41
C LEU A 356 -5.95 16.11 12.28
N GLU A 357 -6.02 16.65 13.50
CA GLU A 357 -4.99 16.44 14.52
C GLU A 357 -4.76 14.94 14.77
N GLY A 358 -3.49 14.55 14.95
CA GLY A 358 -3.11 13.15 15.09
C GLY A 358 -2.97 12.38 13.77
N GLY A 359 -3.09 13.05 12.61
CA GLY A 359 -2.87 12.43 11.30
C GLY A 359 -4.03 11.57 10.79
N VAL A 360 -5.21 11.74 11.39
CA VAL A 360 -6.45 11.10 10.94
C VAL A 360 -6.98 11.82 9.71
N ILE A 361 -7.50 11.10 8.71
CA ILE A 361 -8.08 11.73 7.51
C ILE A 361 -9.32 12.55 7.88
N SER A 362 -9.42 13.75 7.33
CA SER A 362 -10.60 14.60 7.41
C SER A 362 -11.53 14.29 6.23
N ALA A 363 -12.64 13.58 6.46
CA ALA A 363 -13.59 13.27 5.40
C ALA A 363 -14.16 14.53 4.73
N ASP A 364 -14.45 15.57 5.51
CA ASP A 364 -14.86 16.89 5.00
C ASP A 364 -13.76 17.58 4.20
N GLY A 365 -12.51 17.42 4.60
CA GLY A 365 -11.36 17.96 3.89
C GLY A 365 -11.10 17.26 2.55
N ILE A 366 -11.13 15.93 2.53
CA ILE A 366 -11.01 15.16 1.29
C ILE A 366 -12.18 15.49 0.38
N TYR A 367 -13.40 15.57 0.91
CA TYR A 367 -14.57 16.02 0.15
C TYR A 367 -14.33 17.39 -0.51
N ALA A 368 -13.94 18.41 0.26
CA ALA A 368 -13.74 19.76 -0.25
C ALA A 368 -12.69 19.84 -1.36
N LEU A 369 -11.55 19.18 -1.16
CA LEU A 369 -10.46 19.13 -2.15
C LEU A 369 -10.88 18.38 -3.42
N LEU A 370 -11.46 17.19 -3.26
CA LEU A 370 -11.90 16.32 -4.36
C LEU A 370 -13.00 16.97 -5.18
N ASP A 371 -14.02 17.53 -4.51
CA ASP A 371 -15.14 18.20 -5.15
C ASP A 371 -14.66 19.42 -5.94
N TYR A 372 -13.71 20.20 -5.40
CA TYR A 372 -13.15 21.35 -6.11
C TYR A 372 -12.31 20.94 -7.34
N VAL A 373 -11.54 19.84 -7.27
CA VAL A 373 -10.83 19.29 -8.44
C VAL A 373 -11.82 18.86 -9.52
N ASN A 374 -12.90 18.18 -9.16
CA ASN A 374 -13.94 17.81 -10.14
C ASN A 374 -14.67 19.02 -10.71
N PHE A 375 -14.90 20.04 -9.88
CA PHE A 375 -15.64 21.23 -10.24
C PHE A 375 -14.85 22.22 -11.12
N LYS A 376 -13.59 22.50 -10.77
CA LYS A 376 -12.76 23.56 -11.38
C LYS A 376 -11.41 23.09 -11.91
N GLY A 377 -11.06 21.83 -11.70
CA GLY A 377 -9.78 21.28 -12.11
C GLY A 377 -8.65 21.56 -11.13
N GLU A 378 -7.50 20.96 -11.43
CA GLU A 378 -6.27 21.03 -10.65
C GLU A 378 -5.65 22.45 -10.72
N GLY A 379 -5.90 23.20 -11.81
CA GLY A 379 -5.45 24.59 -11.97
C GLY A 379 -4.08 24.75 -12.62
N VAL A 380 -3.57 23.68 -13.25
CA VAL A 380 -2.25 23.65 -13.90
C VAL A 380 -2.29 24.07 -15.37
N LYS A 381 -3.44 23.94 -16.05
CA LYS A 381 -3.54 24.22 -17.49
C LYS A 381 -3.46 25.70 -17.82
N GLU A 382 -2.73 26.04 -18.88
CA GLU A 382 -2.66 27.42 -19.39
C GLU A 382 -4.01 27.93 -19.92
N ALA A 383 -4.79 27.04 -20.55
CA ALA A 383 -6.11 27.37 -21.09
C ALA A 383 -7.15 27.72 -20.01
N GLU A 384 -6.87 27.41 -18.74
CA GLU A 384 -7.75 27.66 -17.60
C GLU A 384 -7.31 28.91 -16.84
N ARG A 385 -6.96 29.99 -17.56
CA ARG A 385 -6.46 31.26 -17.01
C ARG A 385 -7.06 32.47 -17.71
N TYR A 386 -7.29 33.53 -16.93
CA TYR A 386 -7.51 34.88 -17.44
C TYR A 386 -6.44 35.81 -16.88
N ASN A 387 -5.80 36.60 -17.74
CA ASN A 387 -4.68 37.47 -17.36
C ASN A 387 -3.58 36.69 -16.60
N ASN A 388 -3.24 35.49 -17.07
CA ASN A 388 -2.30 34.54 -16.46
C ASN A 388 -2.70 34.01 -15.07
N GLN A 389 -3.88 34.36 -14.57
CA GLN A 389 -4.41 33.90 -13.29
C GLN A 389 -5.39 32.75 -13.48
N GLY A 390 -5.04 31.57 -12.95
CA GLY A 390 -5.90 30.39 -12.97
C GLY A 390 -7.01 30.40 -11.90
N TRP A 391 -7.82 29.36 -11.87
CA TRP A 391 -8.93 29.23 -10.90
C TRP A 391 -9.13 27.82 -10.33
N GLY A 392 -8.22 26.89 -10.60
CA GLY A 392 -8.29 25.53 -10.08
C GLY A 392 -7.77 25.41 -8.66
N LEU A 393 -7.68 24.18 -8.16
CA LEU A 393 -7.28 23.90 -6.77
C LEU A 393 -5.94 24.54 -6.40
N LEU A 394 -4.97 24.54 -7.33
CA LEU A 394 -3.67 25.18 -7.17
C LEU A 394 -3.77 26.62 -6.67
N GLN A 395 -4.64 27.42 -7.30
CA GLN A 395 -4.79 28.83 -6.94
C GLN A 395 -5.54 29.03 -5.62
N VAL A 396 -6.43 28.10 -5.25
CA VAL A 396 -7.12 28.13 -3.95
C VAL A 396 -6.12 27.86 -2.83
N LEU A 397 -5.30 26.82 -2.96
CA LEU A 397 -4.29 26.47 -1.95
C LEU A 397 -3.18 27.52 -1.87
N SER A 398 -2.74 28.08 -3.00
CA SER A 398 -1.73 29.16 -3.02
C SER A 398 -2.23 30.44 -2.32
N ASN A 399 -3.53 30.75 -2.43
CA ASN A 399 -4.12 31.94 -1.79
C ASN A 399 -4.46 31.76 -0.30
N MET A 400 -4.50 30.52 0.21
CA MET A 400 -4.68 30.28 1.64
C MET A 400 -3.45 30.71 2.43
N LYS A 401 -3.70 31.31 3.60
CA LYS A 401 -2.64 31.85 4.46
C LYS A 401 -2.20 30.89 5.56
N GLY A 402 -3.03 29.88 5.86
CA GLY A 402 -2.71 28.85 6.85
C GLY A 402 -2.65 29.34 8.30
N ASP A 403 -3.08 30.57 8.57
CA ASP A 403 -3.04 31.25 9.87
C ASP A 403 -4.32 31.06 10.69
N THR A 404 -5.30 30.32 10.18
CA THR A 404 -6.58 30.07 10.86
C THR A 404 -6.62 28.70 11.54
N GLU A 405 -7.35 28.61 12.65
CA GLU A 405 -7.72 27.34 13.32
C GLU A 405 -8.87 26.61 12.60
N GLN A 406 -9.40 27.18 11.51
CA GLN A 406 -10.53 26.63 10.74
C GLN A 406 -10.13 26.44 9.26
N PRO A 407 -9.39 25.35 8.94
CA PRO A 407 -8.83 25.13 7.60
C PRO A 407 -9.88 25.11 6.48
N LEU A 408 -11.05 24.49 6.73
CA LEU A 408 -12.12 24.38 5.74
C LEU A 408 -12.79 25.73 5.46
N LEU A 409 -12.94 26.57 6.47
CA LEU A 409 -13.48 27.92 6.28
C LEU A 409 -12.51 28.80 5.49
N ASP A 410 -11.21 28.68 5.76
CA ASP A 410 -10.17 29.37 4.98
C ASP A 410 -10.17 28.87 3.52
N PHE A 411 -10.28 27.56 3.31
CA PHE A 411 -10.44 26.97 1.98
C PHE A 411 -11.66 27.52 1.23
N SER A 412 -12.84 27.53 1.86
CA SER A 412 -14.06 28.10 1.26
C SER A 412 -13.92 29.58 0.92
N ARG A 413 -13.30 30.39 1.81
CA ARG A 413 -13.05 31.82 1.56
C ARG A 413 -12.08 32.02 0.40
N SER A 414 -11.01 31.22 0.35
CA SER A 414 -10.03 31.25 -0.73
C SER A 414 -10.66 30.86 -2.08
N ALA A 415 -11.48 29.81 -2.09
CA ALA A 415 -12.20 29.37 -3.28
C ALA A 415 -13.13 30.47 -3.83
N LYS A 416 -13.91 31.12 -2.97
CA LYS A 416 -14.76 32.26 -3.36
C LYS A 416 -13.93 33.41 -3.92
N PHE A 417 -12.82 33.77 -3.26
CA PHE A 417 -11.92 34.81 -3.74
C PHE A 417 -11.36 34.51 -5.13
N VAL A 418 -10.92 33.28 -5.37
CA VAL A 418 -10.38 32.83 -6.66
C VAL A 418 -11.44 32.91 -7.76
N LEU A 419 -12.68 32.50 -7.49
CA LEU A 419 -13.76 32.57 -8.47
C LEU A 419 -14.26 34.00 -8.70
N ASP A 420 -14.26 34.86 -7.67
CA ASP A 420 -14.56 36.28 -7.81
C ASP A 420 -13.54 36.98 -8.71
N ARG A 421 -12.26 36.64 -8.55
CA ARG A 421 -11.18 37.12 -9.42
C ARG A 421 -11.38 36.63 -10.85
N ARG A 422 -11.75 35.36 -11.05
CA ARG A 422 -12.06 34.81 -12.38
C ARG A 422 -13.16 35.62 -13.06
N ILE A 423 -14.27 35.90 -12.37
CA ILE A 423 -15.38 36.67 -12.93
C ILE A 423 -14.92 38.08 -13.34
N LYS A 424 -14.15 38.76 -12.47
CA LYS A 424 -13.59 40.09 -12.77
C LYS A 424 -12.67 40.10 -13.99
N ASN A 425 -11.93 39.01 -14.20
CA ASN A 425 -11.00 38.88 -15.33
C ASN A 425 -11.65 38.29 -16.59
N SER A 426 -12.89 37.80 -16.52
CA SER A 426 -13.56 37.11 -17.62
C SER A 426 -13.93 38.09 -18.74
N PRO A 427 -13.80 37.69 -20.02
CA PRO A 427 -14.33 38.47 -21.14
C PRO A 427 -15.83 38.78 -20.95
N PRO A 428 -16.29 40.04 -21.13
CA PRO A 428 -17.68 40.41 -20.85
C PRO A 428 -18.74 39.60 -21.59
N ASP A 429 -18.42 39.09 -22.79
CA ASP A 429 -19.29 38.25 -23.62
C ASP A 429 -19.56 36.86 -23.03
N ARG A 430 -18.72 36.39 -22.09
CA ARG A 430 -18.93 35.12 -21.38
C ARG A 430 -20.01 35.22 -20.31
N ASP A 431 -20.19 36.40 -19.73
CA ASP A 431 -21.16 36.68 -18.66
C ASP A 431 -21.09 35.64 -17.54
N GLU A 432 -19.90 35.46 -16.95
CA GLU A 432 -19.69 34.44 -15.92
C GLU A 432 -20.33 34.79 -14.55
N GLU A 433 -20.72 36.05 -14.35
CA GLU A 433 -21.39 36.53 -13.13
C GLU A 433 -22.65 35.71 -12.80
N ARG A 434 -23.39 35.26 -13.82
CA ARG A 434 -24.59 34.42 -13.66
C ARG A 434 -24.34 33.13 -12.87
N TRP A 435 -23.10 32.65 -12.83
CA TRP A 435 -22.72 31.41 -12.13
C TRP A 435 -22.36 31.61 -10.66
N ARG A 436 -22.09 32.86 -10.22
CA ARG A 436 -21.62 33.19 -8.86
C ARG A 436 -22.46 32.53 -7.78
N ASN A 437 -23.78 32.66 -7.85
CA ASN A 437 -24.68 32.13 -6.84
C ASN A 437 -24.61 30.60 -6.73
N GLY A 438 -24.54 29.90 -7.87
CA GLY A 438 -24.40 28.44 -7.89
C GLY A 438 -23.04 27.99 -7.37
N TRP A 439 -21.97 28.69 -7.74
CA TRP A 439 -20.62 28.40 -7.27
C TRP A 439 -20.49 28.62 -5.75
N ASN A 440 -21.02 29.72 -5.23
CA ASN A 440 -20.99 30.00 -3.79
C ASN A 440 -21.79 28.97 -3.01
N LYS A 441 -23.00 28.63 -3.46
CA LYS A 441 -23.81 27.59 -2.82
C LYS A 441 -23.08 26.25 -2.74
N ARG A 442 -22.33 25.89 -3.78
CA ARG A 442 -21.47 24.69 -3.78
C ARG A 442 -20.33 24.83 -2.77
N ILE A 443 -19.60 25.95 -2.78
CA ILE A 443 -18.46 26.18 -1.88
C ILE A 443 -18.87 26.25 -0.40
N ASP A 444 -20.09 26.71 -0.10
CA ASP A 444 -20.65 26.76 1.25
C ASP A 444 -20.79 25.37 1.88
N THR A 445 -20.89 24.32 1.07
CA THR A 445 -20.99 22.94 1.57
C THR A 445 -19.68 22.40 2.16
N TYR A 446 -18.54 23.06 1.93
CA TYR A 446 -17.21 22.58 2.31
C TYR A 446 -16.83 22.88 3.77
N SER A 447 -17.42 23.90 4.40
CA SER A 447 -17.04 24.34 5.75
C SER A 447 -18.07 24.02 6.84
N ASN A 448 -19.13 23.26 6.53
CA ASN A 448 -20.24 22.92 7.44
C ASN A 448 -20.91 24.11 8.16
N ASP A 449 -20.58 25.36 7.83
CA ASP A 449 -21.27 26.56 8.30
C ASP A 449 -22.57 26.78 7.50
N LEU A 450 -23.64 26.12 7.96
CA LEU A 450 -25.01 26.59 7.82
C LEU A 450 -25.65 26.79 9.19
#